data_AF-A0A2D8GJF3-F1
#
_entry.id   AF-A0A2D8GJF3-F1
#
_cell.length_a   1.000
_cell.length_b   1.000
_cell.length_c   1.000
_cell.angle_alpha   90.00
_cell.angle_beta   90.00
_cell.angle_gamma   90.00
#
_symmetry.space_group_name_H-M   'P 1'
#
loop_
_entity.id
_entity.type
_entity.pdbx_description
1 polymer ?
#
loop_
_entity_poly.entity_id
_entity_poly.type
_entity_poly.pdbx_seq_one_letter_code
_entity_poly.pdbx_strand_id
1 'polypeptide(L)'
;MLEQLIKPASDIIGKFVKDKDLQAKLDHELQTLFHQANMAQIEILKEDAKSKNWFQNSWRPSVGWICSIALGVHFIILPLAEWAARLSGINVDLPEFDFTQLSTILMAMLGMSGLRSYDKSNLLKEKTKVAKEIIDPR
;
A
#
# COMPACT_ATOMS: atom_id res chain seq x y z
N MET A 1 6.04 10.59 -6.15
CA MET A 1 5.18 11.54 -5.40
C MET A 1 5.99 12.56 -4.59
N LEU A 2 7.01 12.16 -3.80
CA LEU A 2 7.89 13.12 -3.10
C LEU A 2 8.60 14.10 -4.05
N GLU A 3 9.15 13.63 -5.17
CA GLU A 3 9.75 14.50 -6.20
C GLU A 3 8.79 15.53 -6.81
N GLN A 4 7.48 15.24 -6.83
CA GLN A 4 6.47 16.12 -7.41
C GLN A 4 6.08 17.28 -6.47
N LEU A 5 6.35 17.15 -5.17
CA LEU A 5 6.13 18.21 -4.18
C LEU A 5 7.43 18.97 -3.87
N ILE A 6 8.58 18.31 -3.99
CA ILE A 6 9.90 18.92 -3.81
C ILE A 6 10.19 19.91 -4.95
N LYS A 7 9.90 19.56 -6.22
CA LYS A 7 10.11 20.47 -7.36
C LYS A 7 9.46 21.86 -7.22
N PRO A 8 8.16 21.99 -6.91
CA PRO A 8 7.55 23.30 -6.73
C PRO A 8 8.05 24.02 -5.47
N ALA A 9 8.39 23.30 -4.40
CA ALA A 9 8.98 23.90 -3.19
C ALA A 9 10.39 24.45 -3.45
N SER A 10 11.23 23.70 -4.17
CA SER A 10 12.58 24.13 -4.58
C SER A 10 12.53 25.28 -5.58
N ASP A 11 11.51 25.35 -6.44
CA ASP A 11 11.31 26.47 -7.39
C ASP A 11 10.93 27.78 -6.67
N ILE A 12 10.15 27.68 -5.58
CA ILE A 12 9.80 28.83 -4.74
C ILE A 12 11.00 29.29 -3.92
N ILE A 13 11.78 28.35 -3.36
CA ILE A 13 13.02 28.65 -2.65
C ILE A 13 14.06 29.25 -3.62
N GLY A 14 14.14 28.75 -4.86
CA GLY A 14 15.08 29.25 -5.87
C GLY A 14 14.79 30.65 -6.39
N LYS A 15 13.56 31.14 -6.24
CA LYS A 15 13.23 32.55 -6.51
C LYS A 15 13.68 33.52 -5.42
N PHE A 16 13.87 33.04 -4.18
CA PHE A 16 14.26 33.87 -3.03
C PHE A 16 15.70 33.66 -2.55
N VAL A 17 16.37 32.60 -3.00
CA VAL A 17 17.72 32.23 -2.59
C VAL A 17 18.59 31.95 -3.82
N LYS A 18 19.57 32.84 -4.07
CA LYS A 18 20.47 32.81 -5.24
C LYS A 18 21.69 31.88 -5.05
N ASP A 19 21.98 31.46 -3.81
CA ASP A 19 23.11 30.58 -3.45
C ASP A 19 22.72 29.09 -3.46
N LYS A 20 23.42 28.30 -4.29
CA LYS A 20 23.19 26.84 -4.45
C LYS A 20 23.42 26.04 -3.16
N ASP A 21 24.35 26.47 -2.31
CA ASP A 21 24.65 25.77 -1.04
C ASP A 21 23.53 25.95 0.00
N LEU A 22 22.82 27.08 -0.04
CA LEU A 22 21.71 27.33 0.88
C LEU A 22 20.45 26.57 0.44
N GLN A 23 20.21 26.45 -0.88
CA GLN A 23 19.17 25.58 -1.44
C GLN A 23 19.39 24.11 -1.07
N ALA A 24 20.61 23.59 -1.23
CA ALA A 24 20.91 22.20 -0.87
C ALA A 24 20.70 21.91 0.63
N LYS A 25 21.02 22.88 1.50
CA LYS A 25 20.72 22.80 2.94
C LYS A 25 19.22 22.82 3.22
N LEU A 26 18.47 23.72 2.59
CA LEU A 26 17.03 23.79 2.74
C LEU A 26 16.34 22.52 2.23
N ASP A 27 16.76 22.00 1.07
CA ASP A 27 16.22 20.75 0.51
C ASP A 27 16.49 19.56 1.44
N HIS A 28 17.68 19.51 2.06
CA HIS A 28 18.01 18.50 3.06
C HIS A 28 17.17 18.65 4.33
N GLU A 29 17.02 19.87 4.86
CA GLU A 29 16.14 20.13 6.02
C GLU A 29 14.68 19.78 5.72
N LEU A 30 14.19 20.13 4.53
CA LEU A 30 12.86 19.80 4.06
C LEU A 30 12.65 18.29 4.00
N GLN A 31 13.58 17.55 3.38
CA GLN A 31 13.57 16.09 3.34
C GLN A 31 13.60 15.49 4.75
N THR A 32 14.39 16.07 5.65
CA THR A 32 14.50 15.61 7.05
C THR A 32 13.19 15.82 7.80
N LEU A 33 12.55 16.98 7.67
CA LEU A 33 11.26 17.29 8.28
C LEU A 33 10.15 16.38 7.73
N PHE A 34 10.13 16.14 6.40
CA PHE A 34 9.19 15.21 5.80
C PHE A 34 9.41 13.77 6.26
N HIS A 35 10.66 13.34 6.41
CA HIS A 35 10.99 12.03 6.95
C HIS A 35 10.47 11.88 8.39
N GLN A 36 10.71 12.87 9.25
CA GLN A 36 10.21 12.89 10.62
C GLN A 36 8.68 12.87 10.68
N ALA A 37 7.99 13.68 9.86
CA ALA A 37 6.54 13.70 9.80
C ALA A 37 5.96 12.35 9.35
N ASN A 38 6.62 11.66 8.41
CA ASN A 38 6.20 10.33 7.97
C ASN A 38 6.43 9.27 9.07
N MET A 39 7.53 9.36 9.81
CA MET A 39 7.81 8.48 10.95
C MET A 39 6.77 8.67 12.07
N ALA A 40 6.40 9.92 12.40
CA ALA A 40 5.35 10.20 13.37
C ALA A 40 3.99 9.64 12.93
N GLN A 41 3.64 9.76 11.64
CA GLN A 41 2.43 9.13 11.10
C GLN A 41 2.47 7.61 11.21
N ILE A 42 3.60 6.97 10.94
CA ILE A 42 3.76 5.52 11.08
C ILE A 42 3.60 5.09 12.55
N GLU A 43 4.11 5.87 13.49
CA GLU A 43 3.98 5.59 14.92
C GLU A 43 2.53 5.68 15.39
N ILE A 44 1.80 6.74 15.04
CA ILE A 44 0.37 6.87 15.34
C ILE A 44 -0.41 5.69 14.75
N LEU A 45 -0.15 5.34 13.48
CA LEU A 45 -0.81 4.22 12.83
C LEU A 45 -0.48 2.86 13.46
N LYS A 46 0.73 2.71 14.01
CA LYS A 46 1.17 1.51 14.72
C LYS A 46 0.55 1.42 16.11
N GLU A 47 0.36 2.54 16.79
CA GLU A 47 -0.35 2.61 18.07
C GLU A 47 -1.85 2.35 17.87
N ASP A 48 -2.46 2.93 16.83
CA ASP A 48 -3.84 2.65 16.42
C ASP A 48 -4.03 1.16 16.09
N ALA A 49 -3.06 0.56 15.39
CA ALA A 49 -3.06 -0.87 15.09
C ALA A 49 -2.76 -1.76 16.32
N LYS A 50 -2.21 -1.21 17.40
CA LYS A 50 -2.04 -1.93 18.68
C LYS A 50 -3.18 -1.70 19.66
N SER A 51 -4.07 -0.75 19.37
CA SER A 51 -5.20 -0.43 20.24
C SER A 51 -6.10 -1.66 20.46
N LYS A 52 -6.66 -1.76 21.67
CA LYS A 52 -7.62 -2.83 22.03
C LYS A 52 -8.96 -2.71 21.30
N ASN A 53 -9.22 -1.56 20.67
CA ASN A 53 -10.45 -1.31 19.93
C ASN A 53 -10.40 -2.06 18.59
N TRP A 54 -11.15 -3.16 18.50
CA TRP A 54 -11.21 -4.01 17.30
C TRP A 54 -11.60 -3.22 16.04
N PHE A 55 -12.49 -2.23 16.15
CA PHE A 55 -12.90 -1.39 15.02
C PHE A 55 -11.77 -0.50 14.49
N GLN A 56 -10.90 0.00 15.38
CA GLN A 56 -9.79 0.90 15.05
C GLN A 56 -8.57 0.16 14.52
N ASN A 57 -8.35 -1.09 14.93
CA ASN A 57 -7.30 -1.94 14.41
C ASN A 57 -7.69 -2.60 13.08
N SER A 58 -8.95 -3.02 12.95
CA SER A 58 -9.40 -3.85 11.84
C SER A 58 -9.93 -3.10 10.63
N TRP A 59 -9.98 -1.76 10.60
CA TRP A 59 -10.49 -1.03 9.42
C TRP A 59 -9.56 -1.13 8.18
N ARG A 60 -8.24 -1.24 8.36
CA ARG A 60 -7.31 -1.44 7.24
C ARG A 60 -7.45 -2.84 6.62
N PRO A 61 -7.51 -3.92 7.42
CA PRO A 61 -7.80 -5.26 6.90
C PRO A 61 -9.25 -5.45 6.42
N SER A 62 -10.24 -4.77 7.02
CA SER A 62 -11.67 -5.06 6.76
C SER A 62 -12.02 -4.98 5.27
N VAL A 63 -11.49 -3.99 4.56
CA VAL A 63 -11.67 -3.83 3.10
C VAL A 63 -11.18 -5.08 2.36
N GLY A 64 -10.02 -5.62 2.75
CA GLY A 64 -9.48 -6.86 2.19
C GLY A 64 -10.34 -8.08 2.49
N TRP A 65 -10.88 -8.18 3.71
CA TRP A 65 -11.68 -9.32 4.14
C TRP A 65 -13.05 -9.31 3.47
N ILE A 66 -13.66 -8.13 3.33
CA ILE A 66 -14.91 -7.93 2.58
C ILE A 66 -14.70 -8.30 1.11
N CYS A 67 -13.58 -7.89 0.50
CA CYS A 67 -13.24 -8.25 -0.87
C CYS A 67 -13.03 -9.76 -1.04
N SER A 68 -12.31 -10.41 -0.12
CA SER A 68 -12.12 -11.87 -0.12
C SER A 68 -13.42 -12.64 0.11
N ILE A 69 -14.29 -12.18 1.02
CA ILE A 69 -15.60 -12.80 1.25
C ILE A 69 -16.49 -12.64 0.02
N ALA A 70 -16.54 -11.45 -0.60
CA ALA A 70 -17.29 -11.22 -1.83
C ALA A 70 -16.84 -12.16 -2.95
N LEU A 71 -15.52 -12.30 -3.15
CA LEU A 71 -14.98 -13.27 -4.10
C LEU A 71 -15.38 -14.72 -3.77
N GLY A 72 -15.26 -15.12 -2.50
CA GLY A 72 -15.64 -16.47 -2.07
C GLY A 72 -17.13 -16.75 -2.29
N VAL A 73 -18.00 -15.78 -1.98
CA VAL A 73 -19.44 -15.90 -2.22
C VAL A 73 -19.72 -16.05 -3.71
N HIS A 74 -19.17 -15.17 -4.56
CA HIS A 74 -19.46 -15.16 -5.99
C HIS A 74 -18.82 -16.31 -6.79
N PHE A 75 -17.60 -16.74 -6.46
CA PHE A 75 -16.90 -17.78 -7.21
C PHE A 75 -17.07 -19.19 -6.64
N ILE A 76 -17.48 -19.33 -5.37
CA ILE A 76 -17.61 -20.64 -4.72
C ILE A 76 -19.07 -20.88 -4.34
N ILE A 77 -19.68 -19.98 -3.55
CA ILE A 77 -21.01 -20.22 -2.98
C ILE A 77 -22.11 -20.13 -4.03
N LEU A 78 -22.13 -19.10 -4.87
CA LEU A 78 -23.12 -18.93 -5.94
C LEU A 78 -23.15 -20.13 -6.92
N PRO A 79 -22.02 -20.58 -7.51
CA PRO A 79 -22.04 -21.72 -8.41
C PRO A 79 -22.38 -23.04 -7.70
N LEU A 80 -22.02 -23.22 -6.43
CA LEU A 80 -22.48 -24.36 -5.63
C LEU A 80 -23.99 -24.31 -5.38
N ALA A 81 -24.54 -23.13 -5.11
CA ALA A 81 -25.97 -22.92 -4.91
C ALA A 81 -26.76 -23.16 -6.20
N GLU A 82 -26.27 -22.68 -7.35
CA GLU A 82 -26.84 -22.99 -8.67
C GLU A 82 -26.83 -24.48 -8.96
N TRP A 83 -25.71 -25.15 -8.70
CA TRP A 83 -25.60 -26.61 -8.86
C TRP A 83 -26.61 -27.35 -7.98
N ALA A 84 -26.74 -26.96 -6.71
CA ALA A 84 -27.72 -27.52 -5.78
C ALA A 84 -29.17 -27.23 -6.19
N ALA A 85 -29.46 -26.02 -6.68
CA ALA A 85 -30.79 -25.63 -7.15
C ALA A 85 -31.22 -26.43 -8.40
N ARG A 86 -30.29 -26.63 -9.34
CA ARG A 86 -30.51 -27.48 -10.53
C ARG A 86 -30.77 -28.94 -10.16
N LEU A 87 -30.06 -29.48 -9.17
CA LEU A 87 -30.32 -30.82 -8.62
C LEU A 87 -31.70 -30.93 -7.97
N SER A 88 -32.18 -29.84 -7.39
CA SER A 88 -33.48 -29.75 -6.70
C SER A 88 -34.64 -29.43 -7.66
N GLY A 89 -34.38 -29.25 -8.96
CA GLY A 89 -35.38 -28.91 -9.97
C GLY A 89 -35.88 -27.46 -9.94
N ILE A 90 -35.21 -26.58 -9.19
CA ILE A 90 -35.57 -25.17 -9.04
C ILE A 90 -34.63 -24.34 -9.92
N ASN A 91 -35.17 -23.61 -10.90
CA ASN A 91 -34.42 -22.59 -11.63
C ASN A 91 -34.49 -21.28 -10.86
N VAL A 92 -33.39 -20.92 -10.22
CA VAL A 92 -33.20 -19.59 -9.62
C VAL A 92 -32.28 -18.83 -10.56
N ASP A 93 -32.73 -17.68 -11.06
CA ASP A 93 -31.86 -16.71 -11.71
C ASP A 93 -31.17 -15.91 -10.59
N LEU A 94 -29.86 -16.13 -10.46
CA LEU A 94 -29.05 -15.37 -9.49
C LEU A 94 -28.65 -14.03 -10.10
N PRO A 95 -28.52 -12.98 -9.26
CA PRO A 95 -28.16 -11.64 -9.73
C PRO A 95 -26.77 -11.63 -10.37
N GLU A 96 -26.66 -10.96 -11.51
CA GLU A 96 -25.38 -10.79 -12.20
C GLU A 96 -24.37 -10.02 -11.34
N PHE A 97 -23.15 -10.55 -11.29
CA PHE A 97 -22.05 -9.99 -10.53
C PHE A 97 -21.12 -9.16 -11.42
N ASP A 98 -20.90 -7.89 -11.07
CA ASP A 98 -19.94 -7.03 -11.76
C ASP A 98 -18.50 -7.36 -11.32
N PHE A 99 -17.88 -8.26 -12.07
CA PHE A 99 -16.48 -8.65 -11.89
C PHE A 99 -15.49 -7.50 -12.15
N THR A 100 -15.87 -6.51 -12.97
CA THR A 100 -14.99 -5.40 -13.34
C THR A 100 -14.74 -4.48 -12.16
N GLN A 101 -15.77 -4.16 -11.38
CA GLN A 101 -15.62 -3.32 -10.18
C GLN A 101 -14.75 -3.99 -9.12
N LEU A 102 -14.99 -5.27 -8.84
CA LEU A 102 -14.24 -5.98 -7.80
C LEU A 102 -12.77 -6.20 -8.19
N SER A 103 -12.50 -6.61 -9.43
CA SER A 103 -11.13 -6.82 -9.91
C SER A 103 -10.31 -5.53 -9.92
N THR A 104 -10.94 -4.38 -10.21
CA THR A 104 -10.32 -3.06 -10.14
C THR A 104 -9.88 -2.71 -8.72
N ILE A 105 -10.76 -2.91 -7.73
CA ILE A 105 -10.45 -2.63 -6.31
C ILE A 105 -9.35 -3.57 -5.80
N LEU A 106 -9.41 -4.85 -6.17
CA LEU A 106 -8.43 -5.85 -5.75
C LEU A 106 -7.04 -5.55 -6.34
N MET A 107 -6.95 -5.21 -7.63
CA MET A 107 -5.70 -4.81 -8.27
C MET A 107 -5.16 -3.49 -7.71
N ALA A 108 -6.01 -2.53 -7.35
CA ALA A 108 -5.58 -1.28 -6.72
C ALA A 108 -4.92 -1.54 -5.35
N MET A 109 -5.48 -2.43 -4.53
CA MET A 109 -4.89 -2.80 -3.24
C MET A 109 -3.63 -3.66 -3.37
N LEU A 110 -3.58 -4.56 -4.36
CA LEU A 110 -2.42 -5.41 -4.63
C LEU A 110 -1.25 -4.60 -5.23
N GLY A 111 -1.54 -3.64 -6.11
CA GLY A 111 -0.54 -2.83 -6.82
C GLY A 111 0.31 -1.96 -5.91
N MET A 112 -0.30 -1.24 -4.96
CA MET A 112 0.44 -0.44 -3.97
C MET A 112 1.21 -1.31 -2.96
N SER A 113 0.64 -2.47 -2.58
CA SER A 113 1.29 -3.41 -1.66
C SER A 113 2.45 -4.15 -2.32
N GLY A 114 2.36 -4.43 -3.62
CA GLY A 114 3.38 -5.11 -4.43
C GLY A 114 4.61 -4.24 -4.67
N LEU A 115 4.43 -2.97 -5.05
CA LEU A 115 5.54 -2.02 -5.25
C LEU A 115 6.37 -1.84 -3.98
N ARG A 116 5.72 -1.69 -2.82
CA ARG A 116 6.41 -1.58 -1.52
C ARG A 116 7.16 -2.87 -1.12
N SER A 117 6.63 -4.03 -1.50
CA SER A 117 7.28 -5.33 -1.25
C SER A 117 8.48 -5.54 -2.18
N TYR A 118 8.36 -5.10 -3.44
CA TYR A 118 9.43 -5.12 -4.43
C TYR A 118 10.60 -4.23 -3.99
N ASP A 119 10.33 -2.99 -3.60
CA ASP A 119 11.36 -2.06 -3.11
C ASP A 119 12.09 -2.61 -1.88
N LYS A 120 11.34 -3.18 -0.92
CA LYS A 120 11.94 -3.84 0.25
C LYS A 120 12.84 -5.01 -0.17
N SER A 121 12.42 -5.82 -1.13
CA SER A 121 13.22 -6.96 -1.60
C SER A 121 14.55 -6.53 -2.23
N ASN A 122 14.55 -5.41 -2.97
CA ASN A 122 15.76 -4.86 -3.58
C ASN A 122 16.70 -4.26 -2.53
N LEU A 123 16.16 -3.49 -1.58
CA LEU A 123 16.93 -2.94 -0.47
C LEU A 123 17.59 -4.03 0.38
N LEU A 124 16.92 -5.17 0.60
CA LEU A 124 17.49 -6.31 1.33
C LEU A 124 18.63 -6.97 0.54
N LYS A 125 18.50 -7.10 -0.79
CA LYS A 125 19.56 -7.62 -1.66
C LYS A 125 20.81 -6.73 -1.61
N GLU A 126 20.65 -5.41 -1.69
CA GLU A 126 21.77 -4.47 -1.56
C GLU A 126 22.46 -4.57 -0.20
N LYS A 127 21.69 -4.54 0.90
CA LYS A 127 22.26 -4.70 2.25
C LYS A 127 23.03 -5.99 2.41
N THR A 128 22.54 -7.08 1.83
CA THR A 128 23.20 -8.40 1.88
C THR A 128 24.50 -8.40 1.06
N LYS A 129 24.53 -7.72 -0.09
CA LYS A 129 25.73 -7.57 -0.91
C LYS A 129 26.82 -6.76 -0.18
N VAL A 130 26.45 -5.63 0.41
CA VAL A 130 27.36 -4.77 1.20
C VAL A 130 27.88 -5.51 2.43
N ALA A 131 27.01 -6.22 3.16
CA ALA A 131 27.44 -7.04 4.30
C ALA A 131 28.46 -8.11 3.89
N LYS A 132 28.31 -8.69 2.69
CA LYS A 132 29.25 -9.69 2.17
C LYS A 132 30.60 -9.09 1.78
N GLU A 133 30.64 -7.88 1.22
CA GLU A 133 31.88 -7.15 0.93
C GLU A 133 32.65 -6.72 2.19
N ILE A 134 31.95 -6.42 3.30
CA ILE A 134 32.59 -6.04 4.58
C ILE A 134 33.19 -7.27 5.29
N ILE A 135 32.54 -8.43 5.18
CA ILE A 135 32.96 -9.66 5.89
C ILE A 135 34.07 -10.41 5.14
N ASP A 136 34.13 -10.30 3.81
CA ASP A 136 35.18 -10.89 2.97
C ASP A 136 35.83 -9.80 2.08
N PRO A 137 36.70 -8.95 2.66
CA PRO A 137 37.45 -7.99 1.89
C PRO A 137 38.59 -8.73 1.18
N ARG A 138 38.33 -9.18 -0.04
CA ARG A 138 39.41 -9.56 -0.97
C ARG A 138 40.20 -8.34 -1.43
#